data_AF-A0A1V5UJR5-F1
#
_entry.id   AF-A0A1V5UJR5-F1
#
_cell.length_a   1.000
_cell.length_b   1.000
_cell.length_c   1.000
_cell.angle_alpha   90.00
_cell.angle_beta   90.00
_cell.angle_gamma   90.00
#
_symmetry.space_group_name_H-M   'P 1'
#
loop_
_entity.id
_entity.type
_entity.pdbx_description
1 polymer ?
#
loop_
_entity_poly.entity_id
_entity_poly.type
_entity_poly.pdbx_seq_one_letter_code
_entity_poly.pdbx_strand_id
1 'polypeptide(L)'
;MKKIKRIALLVGVLTITGCKAVTEIFEKGSFYTSVFSENYYREIPQRYLSDDYAETVYAIDDQININQPLDNAFENAIKHDLISKNISLEKVIELYGSDATKAIKASDYTNEIEYMEAVFGSLGSAENAKANWINYANNNNLSKGNYSKSIRESFKRGIFSKLTDGNIKCDGNGPKARIQIDERGMGHTFDHELINYQRFIISARGGSTVNYGNYGVARVTKAKVRVNVSFFIEKSTTNAASKHTVTFVVPEMHSDNEAILFSTIISFDLSEILGAETLKRVNGITINYELLEHAFLKPGGVLDESLDEEFALMVYEVMLPYSSWH
;
A
#
# COMPACT_ATOMS: atom_id res chain seq x y z
N MET A 1 12.85 -28.97 -60.69
CA MET A 1 11.50 -28.93 -60.08
C MET A 1 11.40 -30.06 -59.07
N LYS A 2 10.92 -29.95 -57.84
CA LYS A 2 10.56 -28.85 -56.92
C LYS A 2 10.68 -29.49 -55.52
N LYS A 3 11.48 -28.89 -54.64
CA LYS A 3 11.52 -29.21 -53.21
C LYS A 3 10.31 -28.56 -52.50
N ILE A 4 10.03 -29.05 -51.30
CA ILE A 4 9.20 -28.44 -50.22
C ILE A 4 7.72 -28.82 -50.22
N LYS A 5 7.35 -29.77 -49.35
CA LYS A 5 6.06 -29.82 -48.63
C LYS A 5 6.24 -30.47 -47.25
N ARG A 6 6.83 -29.72 -46.31
CA ARG A 6 6.72 -29.98 -44.86
C ARG A 6 6.73 -28.64 -44.10
N ILE A 7 5.78 -27.75 -44.39
CA ILE A 7 5.48 -26.59 -43.54
C ILE A 7 3.98 -26.30 -43.69
N ALA A 8 3.13 -27.01 -42.96
CA ALA A 8 1.71 -26.69 -42.84
C ALA A 8 1.11 -27.15 -41.50
N LEU A 9 1.93 -27.32 -40.45
CA LEU A 9 1.46 -27.72 -39.12
C LEU A 9 2.14 -26.93 -37.98
N LEU A 10 2.52 -25.68 -38.24
CA LEU A 10 3.20 -24.83 -37.25
C LEU A 10 2.76 -23.35 -37.32
N VAL A 11 1.56 -23.09 -37.83
CA VAL A 11 0.93 -21.76 -37.85
C VAL A 11 -0.33 -21.72 -36.98
N GLY A 12 -0.78 -22.85 -36.43
CA GLY A 12 -2.00 -22.95 -35.59
C GLY A 12 -1.77 -23.02 -34.07
N VAL A 13 -0.54 -22.84 -33.57
CA VAL A 13 -0.22 -22.95 -32.12
C VAL A 13 0.53 -21.72 -31.58
N LEU A 14 0.66 -20.64 -32.36
CA LEU A 14 1.38 -19.42 -31.95
C LEU A 14 0.46 -18.19 -31.75
N THR A 15 -0.83 -18.42 -31.60
CA THR A 15 -1.82 -17.47 -31.12
C THR A 15 -2.60 -18.22 -30.04
N ILE A 16 -2.36 -18.09 -28.74
CA ILE A 16 -2.60 -16.92 -27.89
C ILE A 16 -1.77 -17.10 -26.61
N THR A 17 -0.54 -16.59 -26.59
CA THR A 17 0.08 -16.08 -25.36
C THR A 17 0.42 -14.64 -25.64
N GLY A 18 -0.63 -13.86 -25.94
CA GLY A 18 -0.49 -12.41 -25.94
C GLY A 18 -0.08 -12.04 -24.52
N CYS A 19 1.14 -11.55 -24.35
CA CYS A 19 1.50 -10.70 -23.23
C CYS A 19 0.56 -9.50 -23.29
N LYS A 20 -0.64 -9.65 -22.72
CA LYS A 20 -1.57 -8.56 -22.53
C LYS A 20 -0.85 -7.66 -21.53
N ALA A 21 -0.26 -6.57 -22.01
CA ALA A 21 0.27 -5.55 -21.13
C ALA A 21 -0.84 -5.22 -20.13
N VAL A 22 -0.53 -5.20 -18.83
CA VAL A 22 -1.46 -4.71 -17.81
C VAL A 22 -1.95 -3.38 -18.34
N THR A 23 -3.24 -3.32 -18.63
CA THR A 23 -3.88 -2.06 -19.00
C THR A 23 -3.75 -1.22 -17.75
N GLU A 24 -3.09 -0.06 -17.84
CA GLU A 24 -3.13 0.90 -16.73
C GLU A 24 -4.62 1.04 -16.37
N ILE A 25 -4.95 0.84 -15.10
CA ILE A 25 -6.36 0.86 -14.66
C ILE A 25 -6.94 2.28 -14.83
N PHE A 26 -6.06 3.26 -15.08
CA PHE A 26 -6.36 4.63 -15.44
C PHE A 26 -5.67 4.99 -16.76
N GLU A 27 -6.25 5.95 -17.49
CA GLU A 27 -5.47 6.65 -18.50
C GLU A 27 -4.39 7.49 -17.80
N LYS A 28 -3.19 7.55 -18.36
CA LYS A 28 -2.10 8.38 -17.83
C LYS A 28 -2.54 9.83 -17.67
N GLY A 29 -2.70 10.29 -16.43
CA GLY A 29 -3.12 11.66 -16.10
C GLY A 29 -4.57 11.79 -15.64
N SER A 30 -5.35 10.71 -15.58
CA SER A 30 -6.64 10.69 -14.88
C SER A 30 -6.46 11.10 -13.41
N PHE A 31 -7.40 11.87 -12.86
CA PHE A 31 -7.40 12.35 -11.46
C PHE A 31 -6.19 13.22 -11.10
N TYR A 32 -5.68 13.97 -12.09
CA TYR A 32 -4.70 15.04 -11.89
C TYR A 32 -5.36 16.41 -12.09
N THR A 33 -6.49 16.63 -11.43
CA THR A 33 -7.23 17.91 -11.50
C THR A 33 -7.11 18.67 -10.18
N SER A 34 -7.20 20.00 -10.23
CA SER A 34 -7.24 20.83 -9.03
C SER A 34 -8.61 20.82 -8.33
N VAL A 35 -9.62 20.19 -8.93
CA VAL A 35 -10.98 20.13 -8.40
C VAL A 35 -11.12 18.88 -7.55
N PHE A 36 -11.34 19.04 -6.25
CA PHE A 36 -11.33 17.95 -5.27
C PHE A 36 -12.28 16.80 -5.67
N SER A 37 -13.53 17.12 -5.99
CA SER A 37 -14.58 16.16 -6.32
C SER A 37 -14.39 15.40 -7.65
N GLU A 38 -13.54 15.90 -8.54
CA GLU A 38 -13.22 15.21 -9.80
C GLU A 38 -12.20 14.07 -9.61
N ASN A 39 -11.59 13.99 -8.42
CA ASN A 39 -10.51 13.04 -8.13
C ASN A 39 -10.99 11.80 -7.35
N TYR A 40 -12.32 11.65 -7.13
CA TYR A 40 -12.86 10.45 -6.48
C TYR A 40 -12.80 9.23 -7.39
N TYR A 41 -12.21 8.16 -6.85
CA TYR A 41 -12.31 6.82 -7.40
C TYR A 41 -13.34 6.03 -6.62
N ARG A 42 -14.46 5.71 -7.27
CA ARG A 42 -15.64 5.05 -6.66
C ARG A 42 -15.90 3.65 -7.20
N GLU A 43 -14.98 3.11 -8.00
CA GLU A 43 -15.20 1.80 -8.61
C GLU A 43 -14.98 0.70 -7.57
N ILE A 44 -16.02 -0.10 -7.36
CA ILE A 44 -15.94 -1.38 -6.65
C ILE A 44 -16.56 -2.41 -7.60
N PRO A 45 -15.84 -3.49 -7.96
CA PRO A 45 -16.40 -4.57 -8.76
C PRO A 45 -17.72 -5.06 -8.13
N GLN A 46 -18.81 -5.10 -8.91
CA GLN A 46 -20.15 -5.44 -8.41
C GLN A 46 -20.19 -6.78 -7.66
N ARG A 47 -19.36 -7.74 -8.06
CA ARG A 47 -19.23 -9.03 -7.37
C ARG A 47 -18.74 -8.91 -5.91
N TYR A 48 -18.03 -7.85 -5.55
CA TYR A 48 -17.58 -7.61 -4.17
C TYR A 48 -18.61 -6.86 -3.32
N LEU A 49 -19.72 -6.45 -3.93
CA LEU A 49 -20.87 -5.83 -3.26
C LEU A 49 -22.00 -6.84 -3.00
N SER A 50 -21.88 -8.10 -3.49
CA SER A 50 -22.88 -9.14 -3.24
C SER A 50 -22.62 -9.87 -1.93
N ASP A 51 -23.68 -10.46 -1.37
CA ASP A 51 -23.64 -11.28 -0.15
C ASP A 51 -23.09 -12.72 -0.40
N ASP A 52 -22.42 -12.93 -1.54
CA ASP A 52 -21.94 -14.26 -1.96
C ASP A 52 -20.69 -14.74 -1.20
N TYR A 53 -20.08 -13.87 -0.39
CA TYR A 53 -18.86 -14.15 0.34
C TYR A 53 -19.13 -14.35 1.82
N ALA A 54 -18.65 -15.47 2.37
CA ALA A 54 -18.62 -15.64 3.82
C ALA A 54 -17.55 -14.70 4.41
N GLU A 55 -17.98 -13.70 5.19
CA GLU A 55 -17.09 -12.69 5.75
C GLU A 55 -16.53 -13.10 7.12
N THR A 56 -15.23 -12.90 7.31
CA THR A 56 -14.55 -12.95 8.61
C THR A 56 -13.89 -11.60 8.85
N VAL A 57 -14.19 -10.97 9.99
CA VAL A 57 -13.68 -9.64 10.36
C VAL A 57 -12.64 -9.76 11.46
N TYR A 58 -11.52 -9.06 11.30
CA TYR A 58 -10.40 -9.00 12.23
C TYR A 58 -10.18 -7.55 12.67
N ALA A 59 -10.41 -7.24 13.95
CA ALA A 59 -10.08 -5.94 14.53
C ALA A 59 -8.65 -5.97 15.07
N ILE A 60 -7.79 -5.07 14.60
CA ILE A 60 -6.33 -5.12 14.82
C ILE A 60 -5.74 -3.80 15.32
N ASP A 61 -6.54 -3.00 16.05
CA ASP A 61 -6.16 -1.64 16.48
C ASP A 61 -4.81 -1.58 17.22
N ASP A 62 -4.42 -2.66 17.90
CA ASP A 62 -3.18 -2.80 18.68
C ASP A 62 -2.01 -3.43 17.90
N GLN A 63 -2.22 -3.84 16.65
CA GLN A 63 -1.23 -4.53 15.81
C GLN A 63 -0.80 -3.70 14.59
N ILE A 64 -1.28 -2.46 14.47
CA ILE A 64 -0.85 -1.54 13.43
C ILE A 64 0.35 -0.69 13.89
N ASN A 65 1.26 -0.45 12.95
CA ASN A 65 2.31 0.55 13.08
C ASN A 65 1.94 1.77 12.27
N ILE A 66 2.01 2.95 12.87
CA ILE A 66 1.72 4.24 12.23
C ILE A 66 3.02 5.06 12.18
N ASN A 67 3.40 5.48 10.98
CA ASN A 67 4.63 6.21 10.71
C ASN A 67 4.45 7.33 9.69
N GLN A 68 5.50 8.14 9.54
CA GLN A 68 5.68 9.11 8.48
C GLN A 68 6.80 8.70 7.51
N PRO A 69 6.86 9.27 6.30
CA PRO A 69 7.87 8.94 5.29
C PRO A 69 9.34 9.01 5.73
N LEU A 70 9.67 9.90 6.66
CA LEU A 70 11.04 10.07 7.17
C LEU A 70 11.33 9.30 8.45
N ASP A 71 10.32 8.69 9.07
CA ASP A 71 10.53 7.86 10.24
C ASP A 71 11.43 6.67 9.89
N ASN A 72 12.19 6.22 10.89
CA ASN A 72 12.98 5.01 10.76
C ASN A 72 12.05 3.80 10.57
N ALA A 73 12.26 3.06 9.49
CA ALA A 73 11.48 1.89 9.06
C ALA A 73 12.12 0.56 9.48
N PHE A 74 13.20 0.59 10.29
CA PHE A 74 13.94 -0.62 10.63
C PHE A 74 13.08 -1.63 11.39
N GLU A 75 12.56 -1.24 12.55
CA GLU A 75 11.74 -2.13 13.38
C GLU A 75 10.42 -2.50 12.70
N ASN A 76 9.82 -1.58 11.95
CA ASN A 76 8.46 -1.75 11.41
C ASN A 76 8.41 -2.43 10.03
N ALA A 77 9.56 -2.57 9.34
CA ALA A 77 9.61 -3.20 8.01
C ALA A 77 10.91 -3.98 7.76
N ILE A 78 12.07 -3.31 7.79
CA ILE A 78 13.35 -3.89 7.32
C ILE A 78 13.77 -5.10 8.15
N LYS A 79 13.61 -5.04 9.48
CA LYS A 79 13.96 -6.12 10.41
C LYS A 79 13.12 -7.36 10.15
N HIS A 80 11.84 -7.20 9.87
CA HIS A 80 10.99 -8.32 9.52
C HIS A 80 11.41 -8.95 8.19
N ASP A 81 11.82 -8.16 7.19
CA ASP A 81 12.31 -8.72 5.93
C ASP A 81 13.58 -9.54 6.13
N LEU A 82 14.45 -9.14 7.06
CA LEU A 82 15.61 -9.90 7.49
C LEU A 82 15.20 -11.22 8.19
N ILE A 83 14.29 -11.15 9.17
CA ILE A 83 13.81 -12.33 9.92
C ILE A 83 13.12 -13.33 8.97
N SER A 84 12.33 -12.82 8.03
CA SER A 84 11.63 -13.61 7.01
C SER A 84 12.55 -14.12 5.90
N LYS A 85 13.86 -13.81 5.95
CA LYS A 85 14.88 -14.20 4.97
C LYS A 85 14.59 -13.70 3.56
N ASN A 86 13.87 -12.58 3.44
CA ASN A 86 13.62 -11.88 2.19
C ASN A 86 14.84 -11.05 1.75
N ILE A 87 15.72 -10.71 2.69
CA ILE A 87 16.96 -9.96 2.49
C ILE A 87 18.04 -10.45 3.47
N SER A 88 19.32 -10.44 3.05
CA SER A 88 20.43 -10.77 3.95
C SER A 88 20.87 -9.57 4.78
N LEU A 89 21.56 -9.81 5.90
CA LEU A 89 22.08 -8.74 6.76
C LEU A 89 23.04 -7.82 6.01
N GLU A 90 23.93 -8.38 5.20
CA GLU A 90 24.91 -7.61 4.42
C GLU A 90 24.19 -6.65 3.48
N LYS A 91 23.10 -7.13 2.86
CA LYS A 91 22.31 -6.30 1.95
C LYS A 91 21.51 -5.23 2.69
N VAL A 92 21.00 -5.53 3.90
CA VAL A 92 20.37 -4.54 4.77
C VAL A 92 21.36 -3.43 5.13
N ILE A 93 22.59 -3.77 5.54
CA ILE A 93 23.63 -2.78 5.87
C ILE A 93 24.01 -1.95 4.64
N GLU A 94 24.15 -2.59 3.47
CA GLU A 94 24.48 -1.89 2.22
C GLU A 94 23.44 -0.82 1.86
N LEU A 95 22.16 -1.20 1.89
CA LEU A 95 21.03 -0.41 1.42
C LEU A 95 20.52 0.62 2.44
N TYR A 96 20.53 0.25 3.72
CA TYR A 96 19.88 1.02 4.79
C TYR A 96 20.83 1.43 5.92
N GLY A 97 22.08 0.97 5.91
CA GLY A 97 23.09 1.37 6.89
C GLY A 97 23.63 2.78 6.63
N SER A 98 23.75 3.54 7.70
CA SER A 98 24.55 4.77 7.74
C SER A 98 26.05 4.47 7.61
N ASP A 99 26.89 5.48 7.46
CA ASP A 99 28.35 5.30 7.48
C ASP A 99 28.81 4.69 8.82
N ALA A 100 28.18 5.08 9.93
CA ALA A 100 28.42 4.48 11.24
C ALA A 100 28.05 3.00 11.27
N THR A 101 26.89 2.63 10.70
CA THR A 101 26.46 1.22 10.60
C THR A 101 27.46 0.40 9.76
N LYS A 102 27.92 0.96 8.64
CA LYS A 102 28.87 0.31 7.72
C LYS A 102 30.27 0.15 8.31
N ALA A 103 30.60 0.96 9.32
CA ALA A 103 31.88 0.87 10.03
C ALA A 103 31.92 -0.26 11.06
N ILE A 104 30.77 -0.81 11.47
CA ILE A 104 30.68 -1.93 12.43
C ILE A 104 31.19 -3.20 11.76
N LYS A 105 32.21 -3.84 12.34
CA LYS A 105 32.78 -5.09 11.83
C LYS A 105 32.60 -6.21 12.84
N ALA A 106 32.31 -7.41 12.37
CA ALA A 106 32.19 -8.59 13.22
C ALA A 106 33.46 -8.88 14.05
N SER A 107 34.64 -8.50 13.55
CA SER A 107 35.93 -8.63 14.26
C SER A 107 36.03 -7.79 15.53
N ASP A 108 35.18 -6.78 15.68
CA ASP A 108 35.23 -5.83 16.80
C ASP A 108 34.44 -6.35 18.02
N TYR A 109 33.78 -7.51 17.89
CA TYR A 109 32.88 -8.08 18.89
C TYR A 109 33.29 -9.49 19.30
N THR A 110 32.94 -9.85 20.53
CA THR A 110 33.33 -11.14 21.13
C THR A 110 32.58 -12.31 20.51
N ASN A 111 31.36 -12.07 20.05
CA ASN A 111 30.46 -13.08 19.49
C ASN A 111 29.46 -12.44 18.51
N GLU A 112 28.74 -13.31 17.79
CA GLU A 112 27.78 -12.89 16.77
C GLU A 112 26.59 -12.12 17.36
N ILE A 113 26.16 -12.44 18.59
CA ILE A 113 25.00 -11.77 19.22
C ILE A 113 25.34 -10.29 19.47
N GLU A 114 26.49 -10.01 20.08
CA GLU A 114 26.96 -8.63 20.33
C GLU A 114 27.12 -7.83 19.04
N TYR A 115 27.66 -8.47 17.99
CA TYR A 115 27.76 -7.85 16.66
C TYR A 115 26.38 -7.51 16.09
N MET A 116 25.43 -8.44 16.16
CA MET A 116 24.06 -8.25 15.67
C MET A 116 23.34 -7.14 16.43
N GLU A 117 23.46 -7.10 17.75
CA GLU A 117 22.88 -6.05 18.59
C GLU A 117 23.43 -4.66 18.21
N ALA A 118 24.75 -4.55 17.98
CA ALA A 118 25.35 -3.29 17.57
C ALA A 118 24.87 -2.84 16.19
N VAL A 119 24.79 -3.76 15.22
CA VAL A 119 24.25 -3.48 13.88
C VAL A 119 22.79 -3.05 13.96
N PHE A 120 21.96 -3.77 14.72
CA PHE A 120 20.53 -3.46 14.86
C PHE A 120 20.30 -2.13 15.58
N GLY A 121 21.05 -1.86 16.65
CA GLY A 121 21.01 -0.56 17.34
C GLY A 121 21.41 0.59 16.41
N SER A 122 22.40 0.39 15.55
CA SER A 122 22.80 1.40 14.55
C SER A 122 21.76 1.57 13.44
N LEU A 123 21.16 0.48 12.95
CA LEU A 123 20.12 0.52 11.92
C LEU A 123 18.84 1.21 12.42
N GLY A 124 18.41 0.90 13.65
CA GLY A 124 17.23 1.48 14.30
C GLY A 124 17.45 2.87 14.90
N SER A 125 18.67 3.42 14.85
CA SER A 125 18.96 4.76 15.39
C SER A 125 18.20 5.85 14.64
N ALA A 126 17.72 6.86 15.39
CA ALA A 126 17.12 8.06 14.82
C ALA A 126 18.12 8.87 13.96
N GLU A 127 19.42 8.72 14.19
CA GLU A 127 20.48 9.36 13.39
C GLU A 127 20.69 8.66 12.04
N ASN A 128 20.18 7.43 11.88
CA ASN A 128 20.28 6.70 10.63
C ASN A 128 19.23 7.19 9.61
N ALA A 129 19.59 8.27 8.89
CA ALA A 129 18.76 8.81 7.83
C ALA A 129 18.59 7.88 6.61
N LYS A 130 19.27 6.73 6.54
CA LYS A 130 19.18 5.78 5.42
C LYS A 130 18.05 4.76 5.60
N ALA A 131 17.76 4.34 6.83
CA ALA A 131 16.73 3.35 7.14
C ALA A 131 15.33 3.97 7.28
N ASN A 132 14.92 4.86 6.36
CA ASN A 132 13.58 5.47 6.38
C ASN A 132 12.62 4.83 5.38
N TRP A 133 11.32 5.12 5.52
CA TRP A 133 10.27 4.55 4.67
C TRP A 133 10.40 4.89 3.18
N ILE A 134 10.86 6.10 2.83
CA ILE A 134 11.12 6.48 1.43
C ILE A 134 12.18 5.54 0.82
N ASN A 135 13.30 5.34 1.51
CA ASN A 135 14.36 4.46 1.05
C ASN A 135 13.93 3.00 1.07
N TYR A 136 13.13 2.59 2.06
CA TYR A 136 12.53 1.26 2.10
C TYR A 136 11.72 0.98 0.83
N ALA A 137 10.79 1.87 0.50
CA ALA A 137 9.95 1.74 -0.69
C ALA A 137 10.80 1.74 -1.97
N ASN A 138 11.78 2.64 -2.08
CA ASN A 138 12.64 2.73 -3.27
C ASN A 138 13.50 1.48 -3.47
N ASN A 139 14.18 1.02 -2.42
CA ASN A 139 15.09 -0.13 -2.49
C ASN A 139 14.35 -1.45 -2.77
N ASN A 140 13.10 -1.55 -2.33
CA ASN A 140 12.22 -2.68 -2.63
C ASN A 140 11.41 -2.50 -3.92
N ASN A 141 11.62 -1.40 -4.65
CA ASN A 141 10.86 -1.01 -5.84
C ASN A 141 9.33 -0.98 -5.58
N LEU A 142 8.90 -0.61 -4.38
CA LEU A 142 7.50 -0.45 -3.99
C LEU A 142 6.93 0.92 -4.39
N SER A 143 7.81 1.83 -4.81
CA SER A 143 7.54 3.20 -5.24
C SER A 143 8.26 3.50 -6.57
N LYS A 144 7.80 4.53 -7.30
CA LYS A 144 8.32 4.93 -8.62
C LYS A 144 9.81 5.31 -8.59
N GLY A 145 10.55 4.85 -9.61
CA GLY A 145 11.96 5.25 -9.79
C GLY A 145 12.68 4.67 -11.02
N ASN A 146 12.34 3.48 -11.52
CA ASN A 146 12.93 2.88 -12.73
C ASN A 146 12.04 1.77 -13.31
N TYR A 147 11.13 2.11 -14.22
CA TYR A 147 10.20 1.14 -14.82
C TYR A 147 10.79 0.47 -16.07
N SER A 148 11.32 -0.74 -15.92
CA SER A 148 11.39 -1.68 -17.02
C SER A 148 11.16 -3.08 -16.47
N LYS A 149 9.96 -3.66 -16.68
CA LYS A 149 9.65 -5.11 -16.78
C LYS A 149 8.19 -5.47 -16.43
N SER A 150 7.85 -6.70 -16.81
CA SER A 150 6.55 -7.35 -16.93
C SER A 150 5.73 -7.52 -15.63
N ILE A 151 4.47 -7.89 -15.83
CA ILE A 151 3.37 -8.10 -14.87
C ILE A 151 3.80 -8.79 -13.56
N ARG A 152 4.58 -9.87 -13.67
CA ARG A 152 5.06 -10.66 -12.52
C ARG A 152 5.94 -9.88 -11.55
N GLU A 153 6.68 -8.90 -12.05
CA GLU A 153 7.50 -8.07 -11.18
C GLU A 153 6.72 -6.86 -10.64
N SER A 154 5.70 -6.35 -11.36
CA SER A 154 4.91 -5.19 -10.91
C SER A 154 4.11 -5.43 -9.63
N PHE A 155 3.75 -6.67 -9.29
CA PHE A 155 3.02 -6.94 -8.06
C PHE A 155 3.90 -7.21 -6.84
N LYS A 156 5.16 -7.62 -7.05
CA LYS A 156 6.22 -7.57 -6.01
C LYS A 156 6.58 -6.14 -5.58
N ARG A 157 6.04 -5.14 -6.31
CA ARG A 157 6.43 -3.73 -6.38
C ARG A 157 5.30 -2.78 -5.93
N GLY A 158 4.34 -3.29 -5.16
CA GLY A 158 3.12 -2.57 -4.75
C GLY A 158 1.93 -2.84 -5.68
N ILE A 159 0.74 -3.07 -5.11
CA ILE A 159 -0.46 -3.41 -5.89
C ILE A 159 -0.87 -2.22 -6.75
N PHE A 160 -0.64 -0.99 -6.25
CA PHE A 160 -1.10 0.24 -6.86
C PHE A 160 0.01 1.08 -7.50
N SER A 161 1.23 0.58 -7.67
CA SER A 161 2.32 1.34 -8.33
C SER A 161 2.07 1.70 -9.81
N LYS A 162 0.96 1.20 -10.41
CA LYS A 162 0.38 1.59 -11.71
C LYS A 162 -0.94 2.38 -11.61
N LEU A 163 -1.51 2.45 -10.41
CA LEU A 163 -2.78 3.09 -10.04
C LEU A 163 -2.54 4.46 -9.36
N THR A 164 -1.49 4.54 -8.55
CA THR A 164 -0.96 5.75 -7.92
C THR A 164 0.41 6.05 -8.51
N ASP A 165 0.96 7.25 -8.28
CA ASP A 165 2.27 7.63 -8.80
C ASP A 165 3.44 6.82 -8.19
N GLY A 166 3.18 5.75 -7.45
CA GLY A 166 4.18 5.04 -6.65
C GLY A 166 4.79 5.96 -5.60
N ASN A 167 4.01 6.89 -5.06
CA ASN A 167 4.50 7.91 -4.15
C ASN A 167 4.21 7.47 -2.72
N ILE A 168 5.21 7.50 -1.84
CA ILE A 168 5.00 7.27 -0.41
C ILE A 168 4.68 8.57 0.36
N LYS A 169 4.84 9.73 -0.30
CA LYS A 169 4.69 11.08 0.26
C LYS A 169 3.78 11.95 -0.61
N CYS A 170 3.30 13.05 -0.04
CA CYS A 170 2.52 14.06 -0.75
C CYS A 170 3.46 15.01 -1.51
N ASP A 171 3.28 15.26 -2.82
CA ASP A 171 4.16 16.21 -3.55
C ASP A 171 3.73 17.70 -3.42
N GLY A 172 2.77 18.01 -2.54
CA GLY A 172 2.37 19.38 -2.20
C GLY A 172 1.30 20.03 -3.12
N ASN A 173 0.59 20.97 -2.50
CA ASN A 173 -0.57 21.77 -2.93
C ASN A 173 -1.66 21.08 -3.77
N GLY A 174 -2.81 20.92 -3.12
CA GLY A 174 -4.08 20.55 -3.73
C GLY A 174 -4.35 19.04 -3.75
N PRO A 175 -5.54 18.64 -4.27
CA PRO A 175 -6.01 17.26 -4.42
C PRO A 175 -5.20 16.40 -5.42
N LYS A 176 -3.90 16.61 -5.55
CA LYS A 176 -3.01 15.85 -6.45
C LYS A 176 -2.77 14.39 -6.02
N ALA A 177 -3.57 13.88 -5.10
CA ALA A 177 -3.65 12.46 -4.85
C ALA A 177 -4.49 11.83 -5.97
N ARG A 178 -3.91 10.87 -6.69
CA ARG A 178 -4.57 10.21 -7.82
C ARG A 178 -5.82 9.41 -7.42
N ILE A 179 -5.92 9.01 -6.15
CA ILE A 179 -7.05 8.24 -5.66
C ILE A 179 -7.56 8.92 -4.39
N GLN A 180 -8.70 9.58 -4.51
CA GLN A 180 -9.51 9.98 -3.37
C GLN A 180 -10.63 8.96 -3.24
N ILE A 181 -10.78 8.37 -2.06
CA ILE A 181 -11.94 7.54 -1.76
C ILE A 181 -12.83 8.29 -0.80
N ASP A 182 -14.14 8.21 -1.06
CA ASP A 182 -15.16 8.56 -0.07
C ASP A 182 -15.40 7.36 0.86
N GLU A 183 -16.32 7.48 1.82
CA GLU A 183 -16.59 6.42 2.80
C GLU A 183 -17.14 5.12 2.16
N ARG A 184 -17.63 5.16 0.91
CA ARG A 184 -18.03 3.94 0.18
C ARG A 184 -16.81 3.10 -0.19
N GLY A 185 -15.67 3.76 -0.41
CA GLY A 185 -14.38 3.16 -0.68
C GLY A 185 -14.12 2.84 -2.15
N MET A 186 -13.14 1.97 -2.35
CA MET A 186 -12.64 1.51 -3.65
C MET A 186 -12.43 0.00 -3.65
N GLY A 187 -12.41 -0.59 -4.84
CA GLY A 187 -12.13 -2.00 -5.01
C GLY A 187 -11.38 -2.30 -6.30
N HIS A 188 -10.64 -3.41 -6.31
CA HIS A 188 -9.96 -3.87 -7.50
C HIS A 188 -9.92 -5.40 -7.57
N THR A 189 -10.07 -5.91 -8.80
CA THR A 189 -9.88 -7.32 -9.12
C THR A 189 -8.48 -7.52 -9.66
N PHE A 190 -7.73 -8.44 -9.07
CA PHE A 190 -6.42 -8.80 -9.59
C PHE A 190 -6.55 -9.70 -10.81
N ASP A 191 -5.69 -9.45 -11.81
CA ASP A 191 -5.53 -10.33 -12.97
C ASP A 191 -4.94 -11.70 -12.60
N HIS A 192 -4.22 -11.77 -11.48
CA HIS A 192 -3.51 -12.94 -10.98
C HIS A 192 -3.86 -13.20 -9.51
N GLU A 193 -3.87 -14.46 -9.10
CA GLU A 193 -4.11 -14.83 -7.70
C GLU A 193 -2.87 -14.47 -6.86
N LEU A 194 -3.09 -13.76 -5.76
CA LEU A 194 -2.08 -13.47 -4.75
C LEU A 194 -1.95 -14.69 -3.83
N ILE A 195 -0.76 -15.30 -3.83
CA ILE A 195 -0.51 -16.62 -3.20
C ILE A 195 0.42 -16.58 -1.99
N ASN A 196 1.11 -15.46 -1.77
CA ASN A 196 1.89 -15.22 -0.56
C ASN A 196 2.04 -13.70 -0.37
N TYR A 197 1.67 -13.19 0.81
CA TYR A 197 1.70 -11.76 1.13
C TYR A 197 1.64 -11.60 2.66
N GLN A 198 2.80 -11.43 3.29
CA GLN A 198 2.89 -11.40 4.75
C GLN A 198 2.74 -10.01 5.34
N ARG A 199 3.10 -8.95 4.60
CA ARG A 199 2.99 -7.58 5.10
C ARG A 199 2.05 -6.78 4.21
N PHE A 200 1.22 -5.97 4.86
CA PHE A 200 0.44 -4.92 4.22
C PHE A 200 0.95 -3.56 4.65
N ILE A 201 1.10 -2.65 3.69
CA ILE A 201 1.43 -1.25 3.97
C ILE A 201 0.50 -0.37 3.13
N ILE A 202 -0.06 0.66 3.73
CA ILE A 202 -0.78 1.72 3.03
C ILE A 202 -0.18 3.08 3.39
N SER A 203 0.10 3.90 2.38
CA SER A 203 0.40 5.32 2.56
C SER A 203 -0.85 6.11 2.18
N ALA A 204 -1.40 6.85 3.14
CA ALA A 204 -2.63 7.60 2.95
C ALA A 204 -2.66 8.88 3.79
N ARG A 205 -3.64 9.74 3.50
CA ARG A 205 -3.84 11.01 4.21
C ARG A 205 -5.31 11.43 4.12
N GLY A 206 -5.82 12.13 5.12
CA GLY A 206 -7.08 12.87 5.02
C GLY A 206 -6.96 14.12 4.12
N GLY A 207 -8.01 14.41 3.39
CA GLY A 207 -8.22 15.66 2.68
C GLY A 207 -9.66 16.09 2.79
N SER A 208 -9.92 17.39 2.79
CA SER A 208 -11.26 17.96 2.74
C SER A 208 -11.38 19.13 1.77
N THR A 209 -12.61 19.45 1.40
CA THR A 209 -12.94 20.65 0.62
C THR A 209 -13.04 21.92 1.46
N VAL A 210 -12.92 21.79 2.79
CA VAL A 210 -13.21 22.86 3.76
C VAL A 210 -12.39 24.10 3.45
N ASN A 211 -13.09 25.19 3.15
CA ASN A 211 -12.45 26.50 3.05
C ASN A 211 -12.29 27.13 4.45
N TYR A 212 -11.30 26.63 5.19
CA TYR A 212 -10.97 27.08 6.56
C TYR A 212 -10.84 28.61 6.68
N GLY A 213 -10.31 29.27 5.63
CA GLY A 213 -10.16 30.73 5.58
C GLY A 213 -11.50 31.46 5.54
N ASN A 214 -12.46 30.98 4.76
CA ASN A 214 -13.80 31.57 4.68
C ASN A 214 -14.58 31.42 5.99
N TYR A 215 -14.43 30.29 6.68
CA TYR A 215 -15.09 30.05 7.96
C TYR A 215 -14.39 30.72 9.15
N GLY A 216 -13.19 31.28 8.96
CA GLY A 216 -12.40 31.89 10.03
C GLY A 216 -11.97 30.88 11.11
N VAL A 217 -11.88 29.60 10.77
CA VAL A 217 -11.49 28.53 11.70
C VAL A 217 -10.11 27.99 11.36
N ALA A 218 -9.41 27.48 12.37
CA ALA A 218 -8.11 26.86 12.18
C ALA A 218 -8.21 25.59 11.32
N ARG A 219 -7.17 25.34 10.53
CA ARG A 219 -7.10 24.12 9.72
C ARG A 219 -7.03 22.88 10.60
N VAL A 220 -7.83 21.87 10.28
CA VAL A 220 -7.80 20.57 10.96
C VAL A 220 -6.69 19.72 10.35
N THR A 221 -5.62 19.50 11.12
CA THR A 221 -4.42 18.82 10.62
C THR A 221 -4.40 17.31 10.87
N LYS A 222 -5.40 16.81 11.59
CA LYS A 222 -5.54 15.40 11.97
C LYS A 222 -7.00 14.97 11.98
N ALA A 223 -7.25 13.75 11.54
CA ALA A 223 -8.52 13.06 11.62
C ALA A 223 -8.33 11.70 12.28
N LYS A 224 -9.34 11.22 13.00
CA LYS A 224 -9.46 9.82 13.40
C LYS A 224 -10.35 9.12 12.40
N VAL A 225 -9.86 8.04 11.82
CA VAL A 225 -10.58 7.26 10.80
C VAL A 225 -10.52 5.78 11.16
N ARG A 226 -11.59 5.04 10.90
CA ARG A 226 -11.56 3.57 10.86
C ARG A 226 -11.36 3.17 9.41
N VAL A 227 -10.39 2.32 9.13
CA VAL A 227 -10.11 1.79 7.80
C VAL A 227 -10.47 0.31 7.78
N ASN A 228 -11.15 -0.14 6.73
CA ASN A 228 -11.37 -1.56 6.48
C ASN A 228 -10.71 -1.96 5.18
N VAL A 229 -9.90 -3.02 5.23
CA VAL A 229 -9.25 -3.63 4.08
C VAL A 229 -9.80 -5.04 3.94
N SER A 230 -10.52 -5.32 2.85
CA SER A 230 -11.11 -6.64 2.60
C SER A 230 -10.36 -7.37 1.49
N PHE A 231 -9.96 -8.61 1.75
CA PHE A 231 -9.36 -9.51 0.77
C PHE A 231 -10.40 -10.56 0.35
N PHE A 232 -10.55 -10.74 -0.96
CA PHE A 232 -11.53 -11.65 -1.54
C PHE A 232 -10.87 -12.90 -2.08
N ILE A 233 -11.43 -14.06 -1.75
CA ILE A 233 -11.01 -15.38 -2.25
C ILE A 233 -12.21 -16.00 -2.94
N GLU A 234 -12.05 -16.34 -4.23
CA GLU A 234 -13.13 -16.91 -5.01
C GLU A 234 -13.42 -18.36 -4.63
N LYS A 235 -14.66 -18.74 -4.89
CA LYS A 235 -15.10 -20.13 -4.81
C LYS A 235 -14.18 -21.01 -5.66
N SER A 236 -13.83 -22.17 -5.09
CA SER A 236 -13.12 -23.23 -5.79
C SER A 236 -13.92 -24.53 -5.73
N THR A 237 -13.37 -25.61 -6.29
CA THR A 237 -13.99 -26.94 -6.23
C THR A 237 -14.16 -27.45 -4.81
N THR A 238 -13.31 -27.00 -3.87
CA THR A 238 -13.29 -27.49 -2.48
C THR A 238 -13.72 -26.46 -1.45
N ASN A 239 -13.67 -25.16 -1.77
CA ASN A 239 -13.93 -24.08 -0.81
C ASN A 239 -15.00 -23.11 -1.34
N ALA A 240 -15.88 -22.64 -0.46
CA ALA A 240 -16.78 -21.52 -0.74
C ALA A 240 -15.99 -20.21 -0.92
N ALA A 241 -16.62 -19.20 -1.53
CA ALA A 241 -16.04 -17.87 -1.61
C ALA A 241 -15.95 -17.26 -0.20
N SER A 242 -14.85 -16.59 0.11
CA SER A 242 -14.62 -15.97 1.42
C SER A 242 -14.07 -14.55 1.30
N LYS A 243 -14.43 -13.73 2.28
CA LYS A 243 -13.99 -12.34 2.43
C LYS A 243 -13.33 -12.21 3.79
N HIS A 244 -12.09 -11.75 3.82
CA HIS A 244 -11.36 -11.49 5.06
C HIS A 244 -11.14 -9.99 5.21
N THR A 245 -11.78 -9.39 6.20
CA THR A 245 -11.76 -7.94 6.41
C THR A 245 -10.96 -7.59 7.64
N VAL A 246 -9.87 -6.87 7.44
CA VAL A 246 -9.02 -6.31 8.48
C VAL A 246 -9.50 -4.89 8.76
N THR A 247 -9.93 -4.62 10.00
CA THR A 247 -10.40 -3.31 10.44
C THR A 247 -9.47 -2.73 11.51
N PHE A 248 -9.16 -1.44 11.38
CA PHE A 248 -8.32 -0.73 12.34
C PHE A 248 -8.61 0.76 12.39
N VAL A 249 -8.37 1.37 13.55
CA VAL A 249 -8.51 2.80 13.79
C VAL A 249 -7.15 3.48 13.69
N VAL A 250 -7.07 4.50 12.85
CA VAL A 250 -5.95 5.44 12.81
C VAL A 250 -6.34 6.64 13.67
N PRO A 251 -5.81 6.79 14.89
CA PRO A 251 -6.21 7.85 15.83
C PRO A 251 -5.89 9.25 15.32
N GLU A 252 -4.79 9.38 14.58
CA GLU A 252 -4.24 10.67 14.14
C GLU A 252 -3.75 10.58 12.67
N MET A 253 -4.66 10.28 11.75
CA MET A 253 -4.40 10.39 10.32
C MET A 253 -4.14 11.85 9.98
N HIS A 254 -2.98 12.17 9.41
CA HIS A 254 -2.72 13.53 8.92
C HIS A 254 -3.79 13.96 7.92
N SER A 255 -4.32 15.18 8.07
CA SER A 255 -5.34 15.78 7.20
C SER A 255 -4.97 17.21 6.82
N ASP A 256 -5.37 17.70 5.64
CA ASP A 256 -5.33 19.11 5.18
C ASP A 256 -4.00 19.89 5.34
N ASN A 257 -2.91 19.24 5.74
CA ASN A 257 -1.59 19.85 5.89
C ASN A 257 -0.97 20.21 4.52
N GLU A 258 -0.23 21.30 4.43
CA GLU A 258 0.43 21.70 3.17
C GLU A 258 1.82 21.08 2.97
N ALA A 259 2.44 20.53 4.01
CA ALA A 259 3.80 20.03 3.85
C ALA A 259 3.86 18.65 3.17
N ILE A 260 4.85 18.55 2.28
CA ILE A 260 5.16 17.44 1.37
C ILE A 260 5.38 16.10 2.10
N LEU A 261 5.67 16.13 3.40
CA LEU A 261 6.07 14.94 4.18
C LEU A 261 4.96 14.36 5.06
N PHE A 262 3.74 14.91 5.03
CA PHE A 262 2.67 14.50 5.95
C PHE A 262 1.68 13.51 5.34
N SER A 263 2.17 12.39 4.82
CA SER A 263 1.37 11.16 4.67
C SER A 263 1.50 10.31 5.92
N THR A 264 0.48 9.49 6.16
CA THR A 264 0.46 8.48 7.22
C THR A 264 0.72 7.14 6.58
N ILE A 265 1.79 6.47 7.01
CA ILE A 265 2.13 5.11 6.63
C ILE A 265 1.57 4.19 7.70
N ILE A 266 0.65 3.32 7.32
CA ILE A 266 0.12 2.28 8.19
C ILE A 266 0.66 0.94 7.71
N SER A 267 1.22 0.15 8.60
CA SER A 267 1.73 -1.18 8.28
C SER A 267 1.42 -2.21 9.36
N PHE A 268 1.19 -3.45 8.94
CA PHE A 268 0.92 -4.57 9.84
C PHE A 268 1.31 -5.90 9.18
N ASP A 269 1.55 -6.90 10.02
CA ASP A 269 1.90 -8.26 9.62
C ASP A 269 0.62 -9.09 9.45
N LEU A 270 0.24 -9.33 8.20
CA LEU A 270 -0.90 -10.18 7.85
C LEU A 270 -0.70 -11.63 8.28
N SER A 271 0.53 -12.11 8.49
CA SER A 271 0.77 -13.48 8.94
C SER A 271 0.48 -13.71 10.41
N GLU A 272 0.45 -12.64 11.22
CA GLU A 272 0.00 -12.67 12.60
C GLU A 272 -1.53 -12.60 12.71
N ILE A 273 -2.20 -12.03 11.70
CA ILE A 273 -3.64 -11.77 11.69
C ILE A 273 -4.43 -12.86 10.95
N LEU A 274 -3.97 -13.22 9.76
CA LEU A 274 -4.61 -14.17 8.86
C LEU A 274 -3.95 -15.53 8.96
N GLY A 275 -4.76 -16.60 9.00
CA GLY A 275 -4.24 -17.96 8.98
C GLY A 275 -3.45 -18.24 7.70
N ALA A 276 -2.42 -19.10 7.77
CA ALA A 276 -1.54 -19.41 6.64
C ALA A 276 -2.26 -19.92 5.38
N GLU A 277 -3.44 -20.53 5.54
CA GLU A 277 -4.28 -20.98 4.43
C GLU A 277 -5.11 -19.85 3.79
N THR A 278 -5.39 -18.78 4.54
CA THR A 278 -6.04 -17.55 4.06
C THR A 278 -5.07 -16.67 3.26
N LEU A 279 -3.77 -16.76 3.53
CA LEU A 279 -2.70 -16.03 2.80
C LEU A 279 -2.43 -16.58 1.38
N LYS A 280 -3.43 -17.20 0.76
CA LYS A 280 -3.33 -17.81 -0.56
C LYS A 280 -4.60 -17.53 -1.35
N ARG A 281 -4.45 -17.34 -2.66
CA ARG A 281 -5.53 -17.26 -3.65
C ARG A 281 -6.45 -16.04 -3.53
N VAL A 282 -5.95 -14.95 -2.97
CA VAL A 282 -6.69 -13.68 -3.00
C VAL A 282 -6.71 -13.15 -4.43
N ASN A 283 -7.89 -12.78 -4.91
CA ASN A 283 -8.08 -12.26 -6.27
C ASN A 283 -8.69 -10.85 -6.30
N GLY A 284 -8.89 -10.26 -5.13
CA GLY A 284 -9.45 -8.92 -5.01
C GLY A 284 -9.15 -8.25 -3.69
N ILE A 285 -9.19 -6.93 -3.72
CA ILE A 285 -9.09 -6.09 -2.54
C ILE A 285 -10.14 -4.98 -2.59
N THR A 286 -10.74 -4.65 -1.44
CA THR A 286 -11.44 -3.38 -1.25
C THR A 286 -10.88 -2.64 -0.07
N ILE A 287 -10.93 -1.31 -0.14
CA ILE A 287 -10.52 -0.41 0.93
C ILE A 287 -11.63 0.62 1.09
N ASN A 288 -12.19 0.73 2.29
CA ASN A 288 -13.10 1.80 2.65
C ASN A 288 -12.73 2.37 4.02
N TYR A 289 -13.37 3.47 4.41
CA TYR A 289 -13.15 4.06 5.72
C TYR A 289 -14.43 4.68 6.27
N GLU A 290 -14.41 4.95 7.57
CA GLU A 290 -15.40 5.72 8.29
C GLU A 290 -14.69 6.87 9.02
N LEU A 291 -15.21 8.08 8.88
CA LEU A 291 -14.67 9.27 9.51
C LEU A 291 -15.15 9.36 10.97
N LEU A 292 -14.28 9.04 11.93
CA LEU A 292 -14.62 8.93 13.37
C LEU A 292 -14.45 10.20 14.20
N GLU A 293 -13.29 10.91 14.12
CA GLU A 293 -13.03 12.27 14.72
C GLU A 293 -12.31 13.28 13.76
N HIS A 294 -12.82 14.52 13.63
CA HIS A 294 -12.41 15.59 12.69
C HIS A 294 -13.10 16.88 13.14
N ALA A 295 -12.34 17.83 13.67
CA ALA A 295 -12.92 18.95 14.42
C ALA A 295 -13.92 19.85 13.65
N PHE A 296 -14.06 19.68 12.33
CA PHE A 296 -15.01 20.41 11.48
C PHE A 296 -16.07 19.55 10.76
N LEU A 297 -15.86 18.23 10.61
CA LEU A 297 -16.65 17.38 9.68
C LEU A 297 -17.28 16.17 10.39
N LYS A 298 -17.81 16.36 11.60
CA LYS A 298 -18.00 15.26 12.57
C LYS A 298 -19.39 15.04 13.15
N PRO A 299 -19.79 13.75 13.32
CA PRO A 299 -19.47 12.59 12.49
C PRO A 299 -20.28 12.60 11.18
N GLY A 300 -19.71 12.07 10.09
CA GLY A 300 -20.47 11.86 8.83
C GLY A 300 -20.49 13.01 7.82
N GLY A 301 -19.57 13.97 7.89
CA GLY A 301 -19.32 14.84 6.74
C GLY A 301 -19.29 16.33 7.02
N VAL A 302 -20.11 16.92 7.90
CA VAL A 302 -20.04 18.37 8.20
C VAL A 302 -20.68 18.68 9.57
N LEU A 303 -20.18 19.68 10.31
CA LEU A 303 -20.90 20.23 11.47
C LEU A 303 -22.17 21.04 11.08
N ASP A 304 -22.21 21.58 9.87
CA ASP A 304 -23.32 22.34 9.30
C ASP A 304 -23.76 21.67 8.00
N GLU A 305 -24.90 20.96 8.05
CA GLU A 305 -25.46 20.19 6.94
C GLU A 305 -25.92 21.06 5.75
N SER A 306 -25.92 22.40 5.87
CA SER A 306 -26.22 23.31 4.76
C SER A 306 -25.01 23.54 3.82
N LEU A 307 -23.82 23.15 4.25
CA LEU A 307 -22.59 23.28 3.50
C LEU A 307 -22.28 21.97 2.76
N ASP A 308 -21.85 22.08 1.51
CA ASP A 308 -21.47 20.94 0.67
C ASP A 308 -19.97 20.66 0.84
N GLU A 309 -19.57 20.30 2.06
CA GLU A 309 -18.18 19.97 2.38
C GLU A 309 -17.98 18.46 2.48
N GLU A 310 -16.87 17.98 1.97
CA GLU A 310 -16.54 16.56 1.92
C GLU A 310 -15.20 16.26 2.58
N PHE A 311 -15.04 15.02 3.03
CA PHE A 311 -13.77 14.45 3.44
C PHE A 311 -13.47 13.25 2.56
N ALA A 312 -12.21 13.08 2.18
CA ALA A 312 -11.71 11.92 1.45
C ALA A 312 -10.49 11.32 2.14
N LEU A 313 -10.35 10.01 2.02
CA LEU A 313 -9.07 9.35 2.23
C LEU A 313 -8.29 9.38 0.92
N MET A 314 -7.21 10.17 0.90
CA MET A 314 -6.27 10.27 -0.20
C MET A 314 -5.27 9.12 -0.10
N VAL A 315 -5.41 8.10 -0.95
CA VAL A 315 -4.55 6.91 -0.96
C VAL A 315 -3.39 7.13 -1.93
N TYR A 316 -2.16 7.11 -1.41
CA TYR A 316 -0.94 7.33 -2.18
C TYR A 316 -0.30 6.02 -2.67
N GLU A 317 -0.35 4.95 -1.89
CA GLU A 317 0.15 3.64 -2.30
C GLU A 317 -0.38 2.54 -1.38
N VAL A 318 -0.57 1.33 -1.92
CA VAL A 318 -0.80 0.11 -1.14
C VAL A 318 0.23 -0.94 -1.56
N MET A 319 1.09 -1.29 -0.62
CA MET A 319 2.24 -2.15 -0.86
C MET A 319 2.03 -3.52 -0.21
N LEU A 320 2.45 -4.55 -0.95
CA LEU A 320 2.60 -5.92 -0.47
C LEU A 320 4.05 -6.37 -0.73
N PRO A 321 5.01 -5.96 0.12
CA PRO A 321 6.41 -6.29 -0.05
C PRO A 321 6.61 -7.81 -0.16
N TYR A 322 7.47 -8.23 -1.08
CA TYR A 322 7.84 -9.63 -1.30
C TYR A 322 6.66 -10.58 -1.64
N SER A 323 5.51 -10.03 -2.03
CA SER A 323 4.35 -10.84 -2.40
C SER A 323 4.61 -11.71 -3.64
N SER A 324 3.90 -12.83 -3.74
CA SER A 324 3.99 -13.76 -4.88
C SER A 324 2.61 -13.99 -5.50
N TRP A 325 2.60 -14.18 -6.82
CA TRP A 325 1.40 -14.16 -7.65
C TRP A 325 1.41 -15.33 -8.65
N HIS A 326 0.25 -15.94 -8.89
CA HIS A 326 0.08 -17.07 -9.82
C HIS A 326 -0.61 -16.65 -11.12
#